data_AF-A0A7K2NB27-F1
#
_entry.id   AF-A0A7K2NB27-F1
#
_cell.length_a   1.000
_cell.length_b   1.000
_cell.length_c   1.000
_cell.angle_alpha   90.00
_cell.angle_beta   90.00
_cell.angle_gamma   90.00
#
_symmetry.space_group_name_H-M   'P 1'
#
loop_
_entity.id
_entity.type
_entity.pdbx_description
1 polymer ?
#
loop_
_entity_poly.entity_id
_entity_poly.type
_entity_poly.pdbx_seq_one_letter_code
_entity_poly.pdbx_strand_id
1 'polypeptide(L)'
;MADENNDEHETMGSQIALLYIVIVLACRILPIPVELPRETSAGEAAIRRLLDILDEQPMPDEQKAHLSMACAFWLSAQDLHQLNAANWQGTRQYQIAANLMAGEGAITEFSEWAMGNRSNE
;
A
#
# COMPACT_ATOMS: atom_id res chain seq x y z
N MET A 1 -25.91 -14.03 -2.67
CA MET A 1 -24.71 -14.88 -2.56
C MET A 1 -23.76 -14.72 -3.74
N ALA A 2 -24.10 -15.07 -4.99
CA ALA A 2 -23.17 -14.82 -6.10
C ALA A 2 -22.93 -13.31 -6.35
N ASP A 3 -24.01 -12.52 -6.36
CA ASP A 3 -23.94 -11.07 -6.58
C ASP A 3 -23.24 -10.35 -5.40
N GLU A 4 -23.61 -10.67 -4.16
CA GLU A 4 -22.97 -10.13 -2.94
C GLU A 4 -21.45 -10.39 -2.91
N ASN A 5 -21.01 -11.59 -3.30
CA ASN A 5 -19.60 -11.93 -3.36
C ASN A 5 -18.85 -11.14 -4.45
N ASN A 6 -19.53 -10.81 -5.55
CA ASN A 6 -18.96 -10.00 -6.63
C ASN A 6 -18.78 -8.54 -6.18
N ASP A 7 -19.80 -7.97 -5.52
CA ASP A 7 -19.77 -6.60 -4.99
C ASP A 7 -18.65 -6.42 -3.94
N GLU A 8 -18.47 -7.40 -3.05
CA GLU A 8 -17.37 -7.40 -2.08
C GLU A 8 -15.99 -7.46 -2.75
N HIS A 9 -15.84 -8.29 -3.78
CA HIS A 9 -14.59 -8.44 -4.51
C HIS A 9 -14.19 -7.15 -5.27
N GLU A 10 -15.17 -6.49 -5.91
CA GLU A 10 -14.97 -5.19 -6.57
C GLU A 10 -14.63 -4.09 -5.58
N THR A 11 -15.30 -4.09 -4.42
CA THR A 11 -15.02 -3.15 -3.32
C THR A 11 -13.58 -3.28 -2.84
N MET A 12 -13.11 -4.50 -2.57
CA MET A 12 -11.73 -4.72 -2.14
C MET A 12 -10.71 -4.31 -3.21
N GLY A 13 -10.98 -4.61 -4.49
CA GLY A 13 -10.11 -4.18 -5.58
C GLY A 13 -9.95 -2.66 -5.64
N SER A 14 -11.05 -1.93 -5.42
CA SER A 14 -11.04 -0.47 -5.37
C SER A 14 -10.23 0.06 -4.17
N GLN A 15 -10.33 -0.57 -3.00
CA GLN A 15 -9.56 -0.18 -1.82
C GLN A 15 -8.06 -0.48 -1.97
N ILE A 16 -7.69 -1.60 -2.60
CA ILE A 16 -6.30 -1.91 -2.93
C ILE A 16 -5.72 -0.86 -3.89
N ALA A 17 -6.49 -0.47 -4.92
CA ALA A 17 -6.08 0.58 -5.83
C ALA A 17 -5.93 1.94 -5.12
N LEU A 18 -6.81 2.26 -4.18
CA LEU A 18 -6.72 3.49 -3.39
C LEU A 18 -5.45 3.50 -2.53
N LEU A 19 -5.17 2.44 -1.79
CA LEU A 19 -3.96 2.35 -0.97
C LEU A 19 -2.69 2.46 -1.84
N TYR A 20 -2.68 1.85 -3.03
CA TYR A 20 -1.58 2.04 -3.99
C TYR A 20 -1.38 3.52 -4.34
N ILE A 21 -2.44 4.24 -4.67
CA ILE A 21 -2.38 5.67 -5.00
C ILE A 21 -1.81 6.47 -3.82
N VAL A 22 -2.21 6.17 -2.59
CA VAL A 22 -1.68 6.83 -1.39
C VAL A 22 -0.18 6.59 -1.26
N ILE A 23 0.30 5.35 -1.48
CA ILE A 23 1.73 5.04 -1.48
C ILE A 23 2.47 5.79 -2.60
N VAL A 24 1.90 5.87 -3.81
CA VAL A 24 2.47 6.64 -4.94
C VAL A 24 2.63 8.12 -4.57
N LEU A 25 1.64 8.70 -3.87
CA LEU A 25 1.70 10.08 -3.40
C LEU A 25 2.75 10.25 -2.30
N ALA A 26 2.84 9.30 -1.36
CA ALA A 26 3.84 9.28 -0.30
C ALA A 26 5.28 9.20 -0.86
N CYS A 27 5.49 8.47 -1.96
CA CYS A 27 6.82 8.38 -2.59
C CYS A 27 7.31 9.72 -3.17
N ARG A 28 6.39 10.62 -3.52
CA ARG A 28 6.74 11.99 -3.98
C ARG A 28 7.16 12.91 -2.85
N ILE A 29 6.84 12.55 -1.60
CA ILE A 29 7.20 13.36 -0.44
C ILE A 29 8.50 12.92 0.23
N LEU A 30 9.11 11.83 -0.25
CA LEU A 30 10.41 11.35 0.20
C LEU A 30 11.52 12.40 0.07
N PRO A 31 12.57 12.33 0.91
CA PRO A 31 13.73 13.20 0.79
C PRO A 31 14.39 13.12 -0.60
N ILE A 32 14.51 11.91 -1.14
CA ILE A 32 14.85 11.67 -2.54
C ILE A 32 13.58 11.14 -3.22
N PRO A 33 12.86 11.97 -3.99
CA PRO A 33 11.58 11.58 -4.57
C PRO A 33 11.70 10.34 -5.45
N VAL A 34 10.75 9.42 -5.30
CA VAL A 34 10.62 8.23 -6.14
C VAL A 34 9.33 8.32 -6.94
N GLU A 35 9.43 8.16 -8.26
CA GLU A 35 8.26 8.08 -9.12
C GLU A 35 7.83 6.64 -9.32
N LEU A 36 6.63 6.31 -8.83
CA LEU A 36 5.96 5.06 -9.09
C LEU A 36 4.98 5.19 -10.27
N PRO A 37 4.73 4.11 -11.03
CA PRO A 37 3.75 4.12 -12.10
C PRO A 37 2.35 4.38 -11.53
N ARG A 38 1.52 5.11 -12.28
CA ARG A 38 0.14 5.39 -11.85
C ARG A 38 -0.80 4.20 -12.04
N GLU A 39 -0.42 3.28 -12.94
CA GLU A 39 -1.20 2.10 -13.25
C GLU A 39 -0.91 0.99 -12.23
N THR A 40 -1.96 0.42 -11.65
CA THR A 40 -1.86 -0.66 -10.65
C THR A 40 -1.30 -1.96 -11.25
N SER A 41 -1.43 -2.16 -12.57
CA SER A 41 -0.89 -3.32 -13.29
C SER A 41 0.64 -3.45 -13.17
N ALA A 42 1.36 -2.34 -13.05
CA ALA A 42 2.80 -2.28 -12.81
C ALA A 42 3.14 -2.07 -11.33
N GLY A 43 2.13 -1.96 -10.46
CA GLY A 43 2.29 -1.58 -9.07
C GLY A 43 3.10 -2.58 -8.26
N GLU A 44 2.90 -3.88 -8.46
CA GLU A 44 3.61 -4.92 -7.69
C GLU A 44 5.14 -4.82 -7.89
N ALA A 45 5.59 -4.82 -9.15
CA ALA A 45 7.01 -4.71 -9.46
C ALA A 45 7.60 -3.38 -8.95
N ALA A 46 6.82 -2.30 -9.04
CA ALA A 46 7.26 -0.99 -8.58
C ALA A 46 7.40 -0.91 -7.05
N ILE A 47 6.47 -1.50 -6.29
CA ILE A 47 6.52 -1.55 -4.82
C ILE A 47 7.66 -2.43 -4.34
N ARG A 48 7.90 -3.58 -4.98
CA ARG A 48 9.06 -4.42 -4.66
C ARG A 48 10.38 -3.66 -4.87
N ARG A 49 10.51 -2.97 -6.00
CA ARG A 49 11.68 -2.12 -6.27
C ARG A 49 11.82 -0.98 -5.26
N LEU A 50 10.71 -0.37 -4.83
CA LEU A 50 10.74 0.65 -3.78
C LEU A 50 11.34 0.11 -2.49
N LEU A 51 10.93 -1.09 -2.07
CA LEU A 51 11.49 -1.74 -0.88
C LEU A 51 13.00 -1.96 -0.99
N ASP A 52 13.50 -2.33 -2.18
CA ASP A 52 14.94 -2.54 -2.41
C ASP A 52 15.78 -1.25 -2.24
N ILE A 53 15.21 -0.08 -2.57
CA ILE A 53 15.92 1.21 -2.52
C ILE A 53 15.60 2.02 -1.26
N LEU A 54 14.70 1.53 -0.41
CA LEU A 54 14.18 2.29 0.72
C LEU A 54 15.23 2.54 1.80
N ASP A 55 16.14 1.58 1.99
CA ASP A 55 17.25 1.69 2.93
C ASP A 55 18.23 2.82 2.55
N GLU A 56 18.29 3.19 1.27
CA GLU A 56 19.12 4.27 0.75
C GLU A 56 18.53 5.67 0.99
N GLN A 57 17.26 5.76 1.41
CA GLN A 57 16.62 7.05 1.69
C GLN A 57 17.23 7.71 2.93
N PRO A 58 17.56 9.02 2.88
CA PRO A 58 18.10 9.75 4.02
C PRO A 58 16.96 10.18 4.96
N MET A 59 16.34 9.20 5.64
CA MET A 59 15.30 9.40 6.63
C MET A 59 15.46 8.44 7.82
N PRO A 60 14.84 8.73 8.98
CA PRO A 60 14.95 7.87 10.16
C PRO A 60 14.44 6.45 9.90
N ASP A 61 15.05 5.47 10.57
CA ASP A 61 14.72 4.05 10.39
C ASP A 61 13.26 3.71 10.72
N GLU A 62 12.68 4.41 11.70
CA GLU A 62 11.24 4.29 12.02
C GLU A 62 10.36 4.67 10.82
N GLN A 63 10.73 5.71 10.08
CA GLN A 63 9.98 6.17 8.91
C GLN A 63 10.16 5.25 7.71
N LYS A 64 11.35 4.65 7.57
CA LYS A 64 11.59 3.53 6.64
C LYS A 64 10.73 2.32 6.99
N ALA A 65 10.58 2.01 8.27
CA ALA A 65 9.74 0.91 8.73
C ALA A 65 8.26 1.18 8.42
N HIS A 66 7.75 2.39 8.67
CA HIS A 66 6.37 2.74 8.33
C HIS A 66 6.06 2.61 6.84
N LEU A 67 6.92 3.16 5.96
CA LEU A 67 6.73 3.04 4.52
C LEU A 67 6.90 1.58 4.04
N SER A 68 7.87 0.85 4.59
CA SER A 68 8.05 -0.59 4.33
C SER A 68 6.79 -1.40 4.68
N MET A 69 6.22 -1.15 5.86
CA MET A 69 5.02 -1.83 6.33
C MET A 69 3.84 -1.54 5.42
N ALA A 70 3.60 -0.28 5.04
CA ALA A 70 2.53 0.08 4.11
C ALA A 70 2.66 -0.67 2.77
N CYS A 71 3.88 -0.74 2.23
CA CYS A 71 4.19 -1.49 1.01
C CYS A 71 3.94 -3.00 1.16
N ALA A 72 4.39 -3.60 2.27
CA ALA A 72 4.21 -5.02 2.54
C ALA A 72 2.73 -5.40 2.74
N PHE A 73 1.97 -4.58 3.45
CA PHE A 73 0.53 -4.77 3.63
C PHE A 73 -0.23 -4.64 2.31
N TRP A 74 0.14 -3.68 1.47
CA TRP A 74 -0.44 -3.55 0.14
C TRP A 74 -0.17 -4.78 -0.74
N LEU A 75 1.08 -5.25 -0.79
CA LEU A 75 1.45 -6.48 -1.52
C LEU A 75 0.65 -7.69 -1.01
N SER A 76 0.53 -7.83 0.32
CA SER A 76 -0.22 -8.93 0.93
C SER A 76 -1.72 -8.87 0.61
N ALA A 77 -2.32 -7.67 0.60
CA ALA A 77 -3.72 -7.48 0.21
C ALA A 77 -3.94 -7.85 -1.26
N GLN A 78 -3.03 -7.45 -2.14
CA GLN A 78 -3.06 -7.76 -3.58
C GLN A 78 -2.94 -9.27 -3.84
N ASP A 79 -1.99 -9.95 -3.20
CA ASP A 79 -1.80 -11.40 -3.33
C ASP A 79 -3.05 -12.16 -2.86
N LEU A 80 -3.60 -11.77 -1.71
CA LEU A 80 -4.83 -12.37 -1.17
C LEU A 80 -6.04 -12.11 -2.06
N HIS A 81 -6.16 -10.92 -2.65
CA HIS A 81 -7.24 -10.57 -3.58
C HIS A 81 -7.19 -11.43 -4.84
N GLN A 82 -6.02 -11.59 -5.45
CA GLN A 82 -5.83 -12.48 -6.61
C GLN A 82 -6.16 -13.94 -6.28
N LEU A 83 -5.71 -14.42 -5.11
CA LEU A 83 -6.03 -15.77 -4.63
C LEU A 83 -7.53 -15.95 -4.38
N ASN A 84 -8.21 -14.91 -3.88
CA ASN A 84 -9.64 -14.94 -3.60
C ASN A 84 -10.48 -14.85 -4.88
N ALA A 85 -10.00 -14.16 -5.91
CA ALA A 85 -10.59 -14.14 -7.25
C ALA A 85 -10.60 -15.54 -7.88
N ALA A 86 -9.52 -16.30 -7.69
CA ALA A 86 -9.39 -17.67 -8.21
C ALA A 86 -10.21 -18.69 -7.42
N ASN A 87 -10.35 -18.50 -6.11
CA ASN A 87 -11.11 -19.38 -5.22
C ASN A 87 -11.64 -18.60 -4.02
N TRP A 88 -12.92 -18.27 -4.04
CA TRP A 88 -13.53 -17.43 -3.02
C TRP A 88 -13.54 -18.10 -1.64
N GLN A 89 -13.07 -17.36 -0.64
CA GLN A 89 -13.13 -17.70 0.77
C GLN A 89 -13.42 -16.45 1.60
N GLY A 90 -14.53 -16.45 2.35
CA GLY A 90 -14.90 -15.31 3.20
C GLY A 90 -13.83 -14.92 4.23
N THR A 91 -13.03 -15.87 4.72
CA THR A 91 -11.89 -15.57 5.61
C THR A 91 -10.82 -14.71 4.94
N ARG A 92 -10.61 -14.86 3.62
CA ARG A 92 -9.66 -14.03 2.86
C ARG A 92 -10.16 -12.60 2.72
N GLN A 93 -11.47 -12.37 2.63
CA GLN A 93 -12.03 -11.01 2.64
C GLN A 93 -11.62 -10.25 3.92
N TYR A 94 -11.76 -10.90 5.09
CA TYR A 94 -11.32 -10.29 6.34
C TYR A 94 -9.80 -10.06 6.39
N GLN A 95 -9.01 -10.96 5.81
CA GLN A 95 -7.56 -10.79 5.74
C GLN A 95 -7.15 -9.64 4.81
N ILE A 96 -7.81 -9.48 3.66
CA ILE A 96 -7.59 -8.36 2.74
C ILE A 96 -7.90 -7.05 3.47
N ALA A 97 -9.08 -6.96 4.10
CA ALA A 97 -9.48 -5.78 4.87
C ALA A 97 -8.49 -5.45 6.01
N ALA A 98 -8.00 -6.47 6.74
CA ALA A 98 -7.01 -6.28 7.79
C ALA A 98 -5.69 -5.71 7.26
N ASN A 99 -5.21 -6.20 6.13
CA ASN A 99 -4.01 -5.66 5.48
C ASN A 99 -4.23 -4.23 5.00
N LEU A 100 -5.39 -3.91 4.42
CA LEU A 100 -5.72 -2.56 3.97
C LEU A 100 -5.73 -1.57 5.14
N MET A 101 -6.39 -1.90 6.25
CA MET A 101 -6.42 -1.06 7.45
C MET A 101 -5.02 -0.85 8.05
N ALA A 102 -4.22 -1.93 8.13
CA ALA A 102 -2.86 -1.84 8.65
C ALA A 102 -1.94 -1.02 7.73
N GLY A 103 -2.09 -1.16 6.41
CA GLY A 103 -1.37 -0.37 5.41
C GLY A 103 -1.73 1.10 5.46
N GLU A 104 -3.02 1.42 5.61
CA GLU A 104 -3.51 2.79 5.79
C GLU A 104 -2.96 3.44 7.07
N GLY A 105 -2.97 2.71 8.19
CA GLY A 105 -2.36 3.19 9.43
C GLY A 105 -0.86 3.48 9.24
N ALA A 106 -0.11 2.54 8.66
CA ALA A 106 1.32 2.71 8.46
C ALA A 106 1.67 3.88 7.52
N ILE A 107 0.93 4.08 6.43
CA ILE A 107 1.19 5.18 5.50
C ILE A 107 0.75 6.54 6.06
N THR A 108 -0.25 6.56 6.94
CA THR A 108 -0.69 7.77 7.64
C THR A 108 0.41 8.26 8.58
N GLU A 109 0.95 7.38 9.43
CA GLU A 109 2.07 7.70 10.34
C GLU A 109 3.29 8.27 9.57
N PHE A 110 3.66 7.62 8.45
CA PHE A 110 4.71 8.13 7.57
C PHE A 110 4.38 9.52 7.00
N SER A 111 3.15 9.71 6.51
CA SER A 111 2.74 10.95 5.85
C SER A 111 2.68 12.13 6.83
N GLU A 112 2.23 11.89 8.06
CA GLU A 112 2.21 12.90 9.13
C GLU A 112 3.62 13.39 9.45
N TRP A 113 4.57 12.47 9.61
CA TRP A 113 5.98 12.83 9.78
C TRP A 113 6.51 13.63 8.59
N ALA A 114 6.29 13.14 7.36
CA ALA A 114 6.85 13.75 6.16
C ALA A 114 6.30 15.18 5.91
N MET A 115 5.02 15.43 6.22
CA MET A 115 4.41 16.76 6.14
C MET A 115 4.88 17.70 7.25
N GLY A 116 5.02 17.18 8.48
CA GLY A 116 5.54 17.94 9.61
C GLY A 116 6.97 18.42 9.36
N ASN A 117 7.81 17.58 8.74
CA ASN A 117 9.21 17.92 8.46
C ASN A 117 9.35 18.99 7.37
N ARG A 118 8.45 19.03 6.38
CA ARG A 118 8.42 20.08 5.33
C ARG A 118 8.01 21.46 5.82
N SER A 119 7.35 21.55 6.97
CA SER A 119 6.90 22.83 7.54
C SER A 119 8.00 23.54 8.35
N ASN A 120 9.13 22.87 8.58
CA ASN A 120 10.27 23.36 9.35
C ASN A 120 11.47 23.79 8.48
N GLU A 121 11.31 23.74 7.15
CA GLU A 121 12.26 24.28 6.14
C GLU A 121 11.75 25.62 5.60
#